data_AF-A0A838K2Q0-F1
#
_entry.id   AF-A0A838K2Q0-F1
#
_cell.length_a   1.000
_cell.length_b   1.000
_cell.length_c   1.000
_cell.angle_alpha   90.00
_cell.angle_beta   90.00
_cell.angle_gamma   90.00
#
_symmetry.space_group_name_H-M   'P 1'
#
loop_
_entity.id
_entity.type
_entity.pdbx_description
1 polymer ?
#
loop_
_entity_poly.entity_id
_entity_poly.type
_entity_poly.pdbx_seq_one_letter_code
_entity_poly.pdbx_strand_id
1 'polypeptide(L)'
;MSYASCARAARPWLVLLMAVAIAVAVLAGPASTAADAASNRTWKRLANCESGGNWHINTGNGYYGGLQFSAGTWKAYHGGHFARRADKGRRVEQIAVAERLVRNQGWGAWPACARKLGLRAAEKRQNWGRGAWNHGDGHHYNSGRHKPGSARAIEYANAVEAAG
;
A
#
# COMPACT_ATOMS: atom_id res chain seq x y z
N MET A 1 -55.78 33.69 26.90
CA MET A 1 -54.69 34.18 27.76
C MET A 1 -53.39 34.11 26.97
N SER A 2 -52.88 35.28 26.60
CA SER A 2 -51.64 35.48 25.88
C SER A 2 -50.44 35.21 26.77
N TYR A 3 -49.45 34.45 26.29
CA TYR A 3 -48.08 34.53 26.79
C TYR A 3 -47.14 34.56 25.60
N ALA A 4 -46.69 35.78 25.31
CA ALA A 4 -45.58 36.05 24.43
C ALA A 4 -44.31 35.42 25.04
N SER A 5 -43.70 34.48 24.31
CA SER A 5 -42.39 33.98 24.66
C SER A 5 -41.34 35.05 24.35
N CYS A 6 -40.74 35.53 25.43
CA CYS A 6 -39.67 36.51 25.51
C CYS A 6 -38.45 36.07 24.69
N ALA A 7 -37.99 36.93 23.78
CA ALA A 7 -36.70 36.76 23.10
C ALA A 7 -35.57 36.89 24.12
N ARG A 8 -34.86 35.79 24.41
CA ARG A 8 -33.62 35.84 25.19
C ARG A 8 -32.43 35.70 24.25
N ALA A 9 -31.73 36.82 24.10
CA ALA A 9 -30.45 36.94 23.45
C ALA A 9 -29.46 35.87 23.94
N ALA A 10 -29.03 34.98 23.04
CA ALA A 10 -27.95 34.04 23.28
C ALA A 10 -26.66 34.58 22.65
N ARG A 11 -25.64 34.72 23.49
CA ARG A 11 -24.39 35.45 23.28
C ARG A 11 -23.50 34.68 22.29
N PRO A 12 -23.01 35.29 21.20
CA PRO A 12 -22.35 34.58 20.09
C PRO A 12 -20.98 33.99 20.44
N TRP A 13 -20.54 34.08 21.69
CA TRP A 13 -19.20 33.71 22.14
C TRP A 13 -19.04 32.22 22.44
N LEU A 14 -20.14 31.45 22.42
CA LEU A 14 -20.12 29.99 22.61
C LEU A 14 -20.09 29.18 21.29
N VAL A 15 -20.11 29.84 20.13
CA VAL A 15 -19.97 29.12 18.83
C VAL A 15 -18.50 28.93 18.44
N LEU A 16 -17.54 29.54 19.14
CA LEU A 16 -16.10 29.51 18.80
C LEU A 16 -15.27 28.41 19.48
N LEU A 17 -15.86 27.52 20.29
CA LEU A 17 -15.13 26.40 20.92
C LEU A 17 -15.40 25.02 20.30
N MET A 18 -16.18 24.92 19.21
CA MET A 18 -16.37 23.67 18.46
C MET A 18 -15.64 23.62 17.11
N ALA A 19 -14.84 24.65 16.76
CA ALA A 19 -14.20 24.76 15.45
C ALA A 19 -12.66 24.53 15.44
N VAL A 20 -12.04 24.17 16.57
CA VAL A 20 -10.56 24.06 16.66
C VAL A 20 -10.04 22.63 16.82
N ALA A 21 -10.91 21.62 16.92
CA ALA A 21 -10.45 20.23 17.03
C ALA A 21 -10.17 19.54 15.66
N ILE A 22 -10.53 20.15 14.52
CA ILE A 22 -10.39 19.52 13.18
C ILE A 22 -9.26 20.16 12.34
N ALA A 23 -8.57 21.20 12.83
CA ALA A 23 -7.58 21.92 12.01
C ALA A 23 -6.15 21.33 12.02
N VAL A 24 -5.81 20.40 12.93
CA VAL A 24 -4.41 19.93 13.10
C VAL A 24 -4.11 18.63 12.35
N ALA A 25 -5.13 17.85 11.95
CA ALA A 25 -4.91 16.56 11.27
C ALA A 25 -4.47 16.69 9.79
N VAL A 26 -4.54 17.89 9.19
CA VAL A 26 -4.24 18.09 7.76
C VAL A 26 -2.74 18.24 7.47
N LEU A 27 -1.90 18.47 8.49
CA LEU A 27 -0.45 18.69 8.30
C LEU A 27 0.40 17.42 8.46
N ALA A 28 -0.17 16.35 9.02
CA ALA A 28 0.49 15.05 9.07
C ALA A 28 0.14 14.28 7.79
N GLY A 29 0.89 14.52 6.71
CA GLY A 29 0.88 13.61 5.56
C GLY A 29 1.07 12.15 6.01
N PRO A 30 0.59 11.16 5.24
CA PRO A 30 0.62 9.77 5.66
C PRO A 30 2.05 9.38 6.05
N ALA A 31 2.24 9.00 7.31
CA ALA A 31 3.51 8.51 7.82
C ALA A 31 3.91 7.30 6.97
N SER A 32 4.99 7.43 6.19
CA SER A 32 5.48 6.34 5.36
C SER A 32 5.88 5.17 6.26
N THR A 33 5.20 4.05 6.13
CA THR A 33 5.43 2.89 6.99
C THR A 33 6.63 2.08 6.48
N ALA A 34 7.17 1.19 7.32
CA ALA A 34 8.18 0.23 6.87
C ALA A 34 7.70 -0.64 5.68
N ALA A 35 6.38 -0.84 5.56
CA ALA A 35 5.77 -1.53 4.43
C ALA A 35 5.87 -0.72 3.13
N ASP A 36 5.69 0.60 3.18
CA ASP A 36 5.89 1.51 2.04
C ASP A 36 7.34 1.52 1.58
N ALA A 37 8.29 1.50 2.52
CA ALA A 37 9.71 1.39 2.17
C ALA A 37 10.06 0.05 1.51
N ALA A 38 9.43 -1.05 1.95
CA ALA A 38 9.59 -2.37 1.35
C ALA A 38 8.95 -2.47 -0.04
N SER A 39 7.74 -1.94 -0.24
CA SER A 39 7.09 -1.88 -1.55
C SER A 39 7.91 -1.02 -2.52
N ASN A 40 8.40 0.13 -2.06
CA ASN A 40 9.24 1.01 -2.86
C ASN A 40 10.54 0.34 -3.32
N ARG A 41 11.15 -0.53 -2.49
CA ARG A 41 12.30 -1.36 -2.89
C ARG A 41 11.93 -2.40 -3.93
N THR A 42 10.79 -3.07 -3.80
CA THR A 42 10.27 -4.02 -4.79
C THR A 42 10.11 -3.37 -6.16
N TRP A 43 9.47 -2.19 -6.21
CA TRP A 43 9.25 -1.46 -7.46
C TRP A 43 10.56 -0.98 -8.10
N LYS A 44 11.57 -0.59 -7.32
CA LYS A 44 12.91 -0.28 -7.87
C LYS A 44 13.56 -1.48 -8.52
N ARG A 45 13.50 -2.65 -7.88
CA ARG A 45 14.08 -3.90 -8.42
C ARG A 45 13.38 -4.31 -9.71
N LEU A 46 12.05 -4.16 -9.74
CA LEU A 46 11.28 -4.42 -10.94
C LEU A 46 11.67 -3.45 -12.06
N ALA A 47 11.68 -2.14 -11.79
CA ALA A 47 12.09 -1.15 -12.78
C ALA A 47 13.53 -1.35 -13.28
N ASN A 48 14.43 -1.81 -12.42
CA ASN A 48 15.78 -2.18 -12.84
C ASN A 48 15.79 -3.36 -13.82
N CYS A 49 14.93 -4.34 -13.61
CA CYS A 49 14.78 -5.47 -14.53
C CYS A 49 14.10 -5.05 -15.85
N GLU A 50 13.09 -4.19 -15.78
CA GLU A 50 12.26 -3.78 -16.93
C GLU A 50 12.93 -2.73 -17.83
N SER A 51 13.58 -1.73 -17.24
CA SER A 51 14.12 -0.57 -17.98
C SER A 51 15.55 -0.18 -17.61
N GLY A 52 16.27 -1.01 -16.84
CA GLY A 52 17.53 -0.61 -16.23
C GLY A 52 17.37 0.50 -15.17
N GLY A 53 16.15 0.73 -14.69
CA GLY A 53 15.85 1.71 -13.65
C GLY A 53 15.60 3.12 -14.18
N ASN A 54 15.54 3.31 -15.51
CA ASN A 54 15.19 4.59 -16.10
C ASN A 54 13.67 4.78 -16.11
N TRP A 55 13.18 5.67 -15.26
CA TRP A 55 11.75 5.95 -15.10
C TRP A 55 11.13 6.78 -16.22
N HIS A 56 11.96 7.44 -17.03
CA HIS A 56 11.53 8.30 -18.13
C HIS A 56 11.88 7.71 -19.50
N ILE A 57 12.18 6.40 -19.55
CA ILE A 57 12.55 5.73 -20.78
C ILE A 57 11.39 5.74 -21.78
N ASN A 58 11.74 6.00 -23.04
CA ASN A 58 10.85 5.88 -24.19
C ASN A 58 11.72 5.55 -25.41
N THR A 59 11.87 4.27 -25.72
CA THR A 59 12.68 3.78 -26.85
C THR A 59 11.89 3.66 -28.16
N GLY A 60 10.58 3.96 -28.14
CA GLY A 60 9.71 3.77 -29.30
C GLY A 60 9.19 2.34 -29.48
N ASN A 61 9.39 1.44 -28.51
CA ASN A 61 8.92 0.04 -28.55
C ASN A 61 7.44 -0.15 -28.12
N GLY A 62 6.68 0.93 -27.96
CA GLY A 62 5.28 0.89 -27.51
C GLY A 62 5.07 0.79 -25.99
N TYR A 63 6.16 0.73 -25.22
CA TYR A 63 6.15 0.72 -23.76
C TYR A 63 6.84 1.97 -23.20
N TYR A 64 6.41 2.40 -22.02
CA TYR A 64 6.79 3.69 -21.46
C TYR A 64 7.17 3.57 -19.98
N GLY A 65 8.19 4.33 -19.62
CA GLY A 65 8.60 4.56 -18.24
C GLY A 65 9.28 3.36 -17.56
N GLY A 66 9.53 3.50 -16.26
CA GLY A 66 10.37 2.57 -15.51
C GLY A 66 9.80 1.16 -15.39
N LEU A 67 8.48 1.05 -15.44
CA LEU A 67 7.76 -0.23 -15.33
C LEU A 67 7.23 -0.71 -16.68
N GLN A 68 7.70 -0.14 -17.79
CA GLN A 68 7.35 -0.61 -19.14
C GLN A 68 5.83 -0.76 -19.34
N PHE A 69 5.06 0.29 -19.06
CA PHE A 69 3.61 0.27 -19.30
C PHE A 69 3.29 0.43 -20.78
N SER A 70 2.34 -0.33 -21.30
CA SER A 70 1.69 0.02 -22.57
C SER A 70 0.77 1.24 -22.37
N ALA A 71 0.51 2.01 -23.44
CA ALA A 71 -0.41 3.15 -23.37
C ALA A 71 -1.83 2.73 -22.95
N GLY A 72 -2.29 1.56 -23.41
CA GLY A 72 -3.59 0.99 -23.06
C GLY A 72 -3.70 0.66 -21.58
N THR A 73 -2.72 -0.06 -21.03
CA THR A 73 -2.68 -0.41 -19.60
C THR A 73 -2.56 0.85 -18.73
N TRP A 74 -1.70 1.81 -19.12
CA TRP A 74 -1.57 3.08 -18.41
C TRP A 74 -2.92 3.81 -18.29
N LYS A 75 -3.66 3.88 -19.39
CA LYS A 75 -5.00 4.51 -19.41
C LYS A 75 -6.01 3.70 -18.59
N ALA A 76 -6.04 2.38 -18.77
CA ALA A 76 -6.98 1.48 -18.09
C ALA A 76 -6.87 1.54 -16.57
N TYR A 77 -5.66 1.76 -16.04
CA TYR A 77 -5.40 1.87 -14.60
C TYR A 77 -5.25 3.31 -14.11
N HIS A 78 -5.94 4.24 -14.79
CA HIS A 78 -6.11 5.63 -14.40
C HIS A 78 -4.79 6.42 -14.30
N GLY A 79 -3.76 6.02 -15.04
CA GLY A 79 -2.51 6.77 -15.13
C GLY A 79 -2.65 8.10 -15.86
N GLY A 80 -3.70 8.23 -16.70
CA GLY A 80 -4.04 9.46 -17.42
C GLY A 80 -4.27 10.69 -16.54
N HIS A 81 -4.64 10.51 -15.26
CA HIS A 81 -4.77 11.63 -14.31
C HIS A 81 -3.42 12.22 -13.88
N PHE A 82 -2.34 11.44 -14.00
CA PHE A 82 -1.00 11.89 -13.66
C PHE A 82 -0.28 12.44 -14.89
N ALA A 83 -0.29 11.67 -15.99
CA ALA A 83 0.36 12.06 -17.23
C ALA A 83 -0.26 11.31 -18.42
N ARG A 84 -0.10 11.86 -19.63
CA ARG A 84 -0.58 11.22 -20.86
C ARG A 84 0.02 9.82 -21.09
N ARG A 85 1.25 9.59 -20.61
CA ARG A 85 1.99 8.32 -20.70
C ARG A 85 2.86 8.14 -19.45
N ALA A 86 3.26 6.90 -19.17
CA ALA A 86 4.07 6.58 -18.00
C ALA A 86 5.43 7.30 -17.98
N ASP A 87 6.12 7.42 -19.14
CA ASP A 87 7.43 8.09 -19.25
C ASP A 87 7.40 9.58 -18.87
N LYS A 88 6.21 10.20 -18.95
CA LYS A 88 5.98 11.60 -18.59
C LYS A 88 5.54 11.79 -17.14
N GLY A 89 5.20 10.71 -16.45
CA GLY A 89 4.84 10.72 -15.03
C GLY A 89 6.06 10.56 -14.12
N ARG A 90 5.91 10.99 -12.87
CA ARG A 90 6.89 10.75 -11.80
C ARG A 90 6.92 9.27 -11.45
N ARG A 91 8.05 8.80 -10.93
CA ARG A 91 8.20 7.43 -10.41
C ARG A 91 7.06 7.01 -9.46
N VAL A 92 6.70 7.88 -8.52
CA VAL A 92 5.66 7.59 -7.52
C VAL A 92 4.28 7.42 -8.16
N GLU A 93 3.99 8.15 -9.24
CA GLU A 93 2.74 8.04 -9.99
C GLU A 93 2.69 6.72 -10.77
N GLN A 94 3.82 6.32 -11.37
CA GLN A 94 3.94 5.03 -12.02
C GLN A 94 3.76 3.87 -11.03
N ILE A 95 4.34 3.98 -9.83
CA ILE A 95 4.14 3.00 -8.76
C ILE A 95 2.67 2.95 -8.34
N ALA A 96 2.00 4.09 -8.17
CA ALA A 96 0.59 4.12 -7.80
C ALA A 96 -0.31 3.42 -8.84
N VAL A 97 -0.03 3.59 -10.14
CA VAL A 97 -0.71 2.86 -11.22
C VAL A 97 -0.39 1.37 -11.17
N ALA A 98 0.87 1.01 -10.94
CA ALA A 98 1.33 -0.36 -10.86
C ALA A 98 0.72 -1.12 -9.68
N GLU A 99 0.56 -0.46 -8.53
CA GLU A 99 -0.11 -1.04 -7.37
C GLU A 99 -1.59 -1.32 -7.64
N ARG A 100 -2.29 -0.44 -8.37
CA ARG A 100 -3.66 -0.72 -8.83
C ARG A 100 -3.70 -1.94 -9.74
N LEU A 101 -2.77 -2.02 -10.70
CA LEU A 101 -2.63 -3.14 -11.62
C LEU A 101 -2.41 -4.45 -10.86
N VAL A 102 -1.44 -4.49 -9.95
CA VAL A 102 -1.13 -5.70 -9.16
C VAL A 102 -2.27 -6.09 -8.24
N ARG A 103 -2.98 -5.13 -7.65
CA ARG A 103 -4.18 -5.45 -6.85
C ARG A 103 -5.27 -6.14 -7.67
N ASN A 104 -5.39 -5.80 -8.96
CA ASN A 104 -6.43 -6.35 -9.82
C ASN A 104 -6.07 -7.71 -10.43
N GLN A 105 -4.84 -7.86 -10.95
CA GLN A 105 -4.44 -9.07 -11.72
C GLN A 105 -3.18 -9.77 -11.19
N GLY A 106 -2.64 -9.31 -10.05
CA GLY A 106 -1.37 -9.79 -9.52
C GLY A 106 -0.17 -9.34 -10.35
N TRP A 107 0.98 -9.98 -10.12
CA TRP A 107 2.25 -9.66 -10.79
C TRP A 107 2.34 -10.15 -12.24
N GLY A 108 1.26 -10.68 -12.82
CA GLY A 108 1.22 -11.22 -14.18
C GLY A 108 1.45 -10.19 -15.28
N ALA A 109 1.40 -8.89 -14.97
CA ALA A 109 1.77 -7.83 -15.92
C ALA A 109 3.27 -7.83 -16.28
N TRP A 110 4.13 -8.43 -15.44
CA TRP A 110 5.58 -8.45 -15.62
C TRP A 110 6.15 -9.88 -15.52
N PRO A 111 5.75 -10.82 -16.39
CA PRO A 111 5.94 -12.25 -16.15
C PRO A 111 7.41 -12.68 -15.99
N ALA A 112 8.31 -12.13 -16.81
CA ALA A 112 9.72 -12.50 -16.78
C ALA A 112 10.44 -11.92 -15.55
N CYS A 113 10.33 -10.61 -15.33
CA CYS A 113 11.00 -9.94 -14.23
C CYS A 113 10.36 -10.26 -12.87
N ALA A 114 9.04 -10.38 -12.79
CA ALA A 114 8.36 -10.81 -11.58
C ALA A 114 8.84 -12.21 -11.16
N ARG A 115 8.95 -13.16 -12.10
CA ARG A 115 9.50 -14.50 -11.81
C ARG A 115 10.95 -14.44 -11.34
N LYS A 116 11.80 -13.66 -12.03
CA LYS A 116 13.22 -13.48 -11.66
C LYS A 116 13.39 -12.89 -10.25
N LEU A 117 12.44 -12.04 -9.83
CA LEU A 117 12.45 -11.37 -8.54
C LEU A 117 11.66 -12.11 -7.45
N GLY A 118 11.05 -13.27 -7.76
CA GLY A 118 10.20 -14.00 -6.82
C GLY A 118 8.87 -13.31 -6.49
N LEU A 119 8.43 -12.37 -7.32
CA LEU A 119 7.16 -11.66 -7.18
C LEU A 119 6.05 -12.54 -7.77
N ARG A 120 5.47 -13.39 -6.94
CA ARG A 120 4.26 -14.16 -7.28
C ARG A 120 3.06 -13.50 -6.65
N ALA A 121 1.92 -13.54 -7.33
CA ALA A 121 0.65 -12.97 -6.88
C ALA A 121 0.49 -13.30 -5.40
N ALA A 122 0.45 -12.26 -4.55
CA ALA A 122 0.58 -12.32 -3.09
C ALA A 122 0.25 -13.72 -2.56
N GLU A 123 1.24 -14.61 -2.61
CA GLU A 123 1.05 -15.97 -2.15
C GLU A 123 0.83 -15.75 -0.67
N LYS A 124 -0.39 -16.07 -0.23
CA LYS A 124 -0.91 -15.88 1.11
C LYS A 124 0.21 -15.69 2.12
N ARG A 125 0.03 -14.76 3.05
CA ARG A 125 0.64 -14.82 4.40
C ARG A 125 0.22 -16.10 5.18
N GLN A 126 0.18 -17.27 4.52
CA GLN A 126 -0.06 -18.63 5.00
C GLN A 126 0.79 -19.64 4.21
N ASN A 127 2.03 -19.27 3.86
CA ASN A 127 3.05 -20.28 3.62
C ASN A 127 4.24 -20.18 4.60
N TRP A 128 3.97 -19.70 5.81
CA TRP A 128 4.71 -20.15 6.98
C TRP A 128 4.02 -21.39 7.55
N GLY A 129 4.04 -22.49 6.79
CA GLY A 129 3.42 -23.73 7.22
C GLY A 129 3.38 -24.89 6.21
N ARG A 130 3.62 -24.65 4.91
CA ARG A 130 3.69 -25.73 3.90
C ARG A 130 4.81 -25.49 2.88
N GLY A 131 6.01 -25.29 3.39
CA GLY A 131 7.24 -25.50 2.64
C GLY A 131 7.91 -26.76 3.15
N ALA A 132 7.29 -27.91 2.88
CA ALA A 132 7.93 -29.21 3.02
C ALA A 132 9.14 -29.23 2.08
N TRP A 133 10.31 -28.93 2.63
CA TRP A 133 11.58 -29.31 2.00
C TRP A 133 11.63 -30.83 2.04
N ASN A 134 11.29 -31.44 0.90
CA ASN A 134 11.77 -32.75 0.53
C ASN A 134 13.30 -32.67 0.47
N HIS A 135 13.98 -32.92 1.60
CA HIS A 135 15.33 -33.46 1.65
C HIS A 135 15.28 -34.52 2.76
N GLY A 136 15.36 -35.78 2.35
CA GLY A 136 15.46 -36.88 3.29
C GLY A 136 16.84 -36.84 3.92
N ASP A 137 16.90 -36.58 5.22
CA ASP A 137 17.98 -36.98 6.11
C ASP A 137 17.40 -36.99 7.54
N GLY A 138 17.34 -38.19 8.11
CA GLY A 138 16.79 -38.41 9.44
C GLY A 138 17.72 -37.86 10.52
N HIS A 139 17.33 -36.74 11.13
CA HIS A 139 17.86 -36.34 12.43
C HIS A 139 16.71 -35.94 13.37
N HIS A 140 16.56 -36.72 14.43
CA HIS A 140 15.69 -36.39 15.55
C HIS A 140 16.18 -35.12 16.24
N TYR A 141 15.44 -34.02 16.13
CA TYR A 141 15.64 -32.84 16.96
C TYR A 141 14.47 -32.68 17.93
N ASN A 142 14.72 -33.05 19.20
CA ASN A 142 13.85 -32.70 20.32
C ASN A 142 14.02 -31.21 20.64
N SER A 143 12.98 -30.41 20.45
CA SER A 143 12.92 -29.05 21.01
C SER A 143 11.60 -28.75 21.68
N GLY A 144 11.43 -29.32 22.88
CA GLY A 144 10.81 -28.58 23.96
C GLY A 144 11.59 -27.30 24.22
N ARG A 145 11.15 -26.17 23.66
CA ARG A 145 11.59 -24.82 24.07
C ARG A 145 10.55 -23.78 23.66
N HIS A 146 9.93 -23.19 24.69
CA HIS A 146 9.07 -22.01 24.74
C HIS A 146 8.88 -21.19 23.45
N LYS A 147 7.61 -20.97 23.07
CA LYS A 147 7.21 -19.88 22.18
C LYS A 147 6.97 -18.60 23.01
N PRO A 148 7.80 -17.55 22.91
CA PRO A 148 7.38 -16.22 23.31
C PRO A 148 6.66 -15.55 22.13
N GLY A 149 5.40 -15.15 22.30
CA GLY A 149 4.82 -14.14 21.41
C GLY A 149 3.34 -14.24 21.04
N SER A 150 2.60 -15.28 21.42
CA SER A 150 1.16 -15.37 21.06
C SER A 150 0.20 -14.79 22.11
N ALA A 151 0.65 -14.50 23.33
CA ALA A 151 -0.23 -13.95 24.37
C ALA A 151 -0.49 -12.44 24.20
N ARG A 152 0.50 -11.65 23.79
CA ARG A 152 0.34 -10.18 23.63
C ARG A 152 -0.39 -9.74 22.35
N ALA A 153 -0.49 -10.61 21.34
CA ALA A 153 -1.13 -10.26 20.08
C ALA A 153 -2.66 -10.34 20.14
N ILE A 154 -3.22 -11.19 21.02
CA ILE A 154 -4.67 -11.32 21.20
C ILE A 154 -5.20 -10.22 22.13
N GLU A 155 -4.42 -9.84 23.16
CA GLU A 155 -4.81 -8.78 24.09
C GLU A 155 -4.92 -7.40 23.40
N TYR A 156 -4.06 -7.12 22.41
CA TYR A 156 -4.13 -5.88 21.65
C TYR A 156 -5.32 -5.82 20.70
N ALA A 157 -5.80 -6.96 20.18
CA ALA A 157 -6.95 -7.00 19.27
C ALA A 157 -8.29 -6.76 20.01
N ASN A 158 -8.41 -7.25 21.25
CA ASN A 158 -9.61 -7.04 22.06
C ASN A 158 -9.69 -5.61 22.64
N ALA A 159 -8.55 -4.92 22.82
CA ALA A 159 -8.52 -3.56 23.33
C ALA A 159 -9.02 -2.50 22.32
N VAL A 160 -8.90 -2.75 21.01
CA VAL A 160 -9.35 -1.81 19.97
C VAL A 160 -10.86 -1.90 19.68
N GLU A 161 -11.51 -3.03 19.97
CA GLU A 161 -12.97 -3.16 19.86
C GLU A 161 -13.71 -2.55 21.08
N ALA A 162 -13.02 -2.34 22.19
CA ALA A 162 -13.57 -1.73 23.40
C ALA A 162 -13.49 -0.19 23.44
N ALA A 163 -12.86 0.44 22.43
CA ALA A 163 -12.67 1.89 22.36
C ALA A 163 -13.49 2.55 21.23
N GLY A 164 -14.64 1.96 20.90
CA GLY A 164 -15.69 2.60 20.09
C GLY A 164 -16.22 3.88 20.73
#